data_AF-A0A368B5B1-F1
#
_entry.id   AF-A0A368B5B1-F1
#
_cell.length_a   1.000
_cell.length_b   1.000
_cell.length_c   1.000
_cell.angle_alpha   90.00
_cell.angle_beta   90.00
_cell.angle_gamma   90.00
#
_symmetry.space_group_name_H-M   'P 1'
#
loop_
_entity.id
_entity.type
_entity.pdbx_description
1 polymer ?
#
loop_
_entity_poly.entity_id
_entity_poly.type
_entity_poly.pdbx_seq_one_letter_code
_entity_poly.pdbx_strand_id
1 'polypeptide(L)'
;MNTEKNKKWIHWERRRSKKINPLNFIYIITLCFATFFPILQSNFFWNEYDQITRSFYPELHSWKSIFTPTIFWNENPLALISYYLEGLLPFNDAFVHRFINILLHSCASILLYRLLNRLHISGAFIISLFFAAHPVVVHTLFWPGHRSNLIILCLILWCLYLALDRQNENTRKKALALSALAALIHPIAIIIPLCLFLNIFAKNKEFKLENFNKIIPYIITVFLLSILAETFENTTVQQISPISNGAQEASPHILYQFSEYFKMLYFPFDSAFFIPVASTIQTNALILFPILLFTSIYLFLFAYVRTIWARLIIMGMSLLIILLIYASCQKGLFLDGSLALDESLIYIALIPAIAIVIGSIHATIVQKFPKLALFWYSFSGLLILISVGTSISRGMQINGTLKLWEYFNNNWSQSIVPKQAISDYLFVNSYEKYDIKDHISFLELITEKDPEDLKRKIQLAQLYSKDKQNRNATKIYESIISSKMTLDKNILEEAARHFELQGLYREARLVRNRLDEMTE
;
A
#
# COMPACT_ATOMS: atom_id res chain seq x y z
N MET A 1 42.23 -32.12 7.80
CA MET A 1 41.04 -32.46 8.62
C MET A 1 39.84 -31.61 8.20
N ASN A 2 38.82 -32.22 7.59
CA ASN A 2 37.60 -31.51 7.20
C ASN A 2 36.68 -31.40 8.43
N THR A 3 36.64 -30.24 9.09
CA THR A 3 35.81 -30.01 10.28
C THR A 3 34.33 -30.25 9.97
N GLU A 4 33.52 -30.66 10.95
CA GLU A 4 32.09 -30.95 10.77
C GLU A 4 31.33 -29.76 10.14
N LYS A 5 31.77 -28.52 10.43
CA LYS A 5 31.30 -27.28 9.79
C LYS A 5 31.54 -27.26 8.27
N ASN A 6 32.68 -27.76 7.79
CA ASN A 6 32.96 -27.87 6.35
C ASN A 6 32.05 -28.91 5.66
N LYS A 7 31.79 -30.05 6.31
CA LYS A 7 30.88 -31.07 5.76
C LYS A 7 29.45 -30.52 5.59
N LYS A 8 28.93 -29.79 6.58
CA LYS A 8 27.61 -29.13 6.50
C LYS A 8 27.57 -28.07 5.39
N TRP A 9 28.66 -27.33 5.19
CA TRP A 9 28.77 -26.33 4.13
C TRP A 9 28.75 -26.95 2.73
N ILE A 10 29.57 -27.99 2.49
CA ILE A 10 29.66 -28.70 1.21
C ILE A 10 28.32 -29.38 0.87
N HIS A 11 27.63 -29.95 1.86
CA HIS A 11 26.30 -30.52 1.66
C HIS A 11 25.29 -29.46 1.19
N TRP A 12 25.33 -28.27 1.79
CA TRP A 12 24.42 -27.19 1.42
C TRP A 12 24.74 -26.62 0.03
N GLU A 13 26.01 -26.46 -0.31
CA GLU A 13 26.45 -25.97 -1.63
C GLU A 13 25.99 -26.89 -2.78
N ARG A 14 25.97 -28.21 -2.54
CA ARG A 14 25.54 -29.23 -3.51
C ARG A 14 24.03 -29.50 -3.49
N ARG A 15 23.27 -28.84 -2.63
CA ARG A 15 21.83 -29.08 -2.48
C ARG A 15 21.10 -28.69 -3.77
N ARG A 16 20.23 -29.59 -4.25
CA ARG A 16 19.31 -29.30 -5.36
C ARG A 16 17.97 -28.82 -4.82
N SER A 17 17.27 -28.01 -5.61
CA SER A 17 15.92 -27.55 -5.27
C SER A 17 15.00 -28.75 -5.14
N LYS A 18 14.09 -28.74 -4.17
CA LYS A 18 13.12 -29.83 -4.04
C LYS A 18 12.17 -29.80 -5.25
N LYS A 19 11.71 -30.98 -5.68
CA LYS A 19 10.66 -31.08 -6.70
C LYS A 19 9.40 -30.41 -6.15
N ILE A 20 8.84 -29.47 -6.90
CA ILE A 20 7.63 -28.75 -6.50
C ILE A 20 6.42 -29.60 -6.92
N ASN A 21 5.48 -29.80 -6.01
CA ASN A 21 4.19 -30.39 -6.34
C ASN A 21 3.31 -29.30 -7.01
N PRO A 22 2.79 -29.51 -8.23
CA PRO A 22 1.94 -28.53 -8.91
C PRO A 22 0.67 -28.17 -8.11
N LEU A 23 0.16 -29.07 -7.26
CA LEU A 23 -0.97 -28.78 -6.36
C LEU A 23 -0.70 -27.60 -5.43
N ASN A 24 0.57 -27.34 -5.08
CA ASN A 24 0.94 -26.20 -4.24
C ASN A 24 0.58 -24.86 -4.87
N PHE A 25 0.56 -24.77 -6.20
CA PHE A 25 0.13 -23.55 -6.90
C PHE A 25 -1.37 -23.33 -6.74
N ILE A 26 -2.16 -24.40 -6.84
CA ILE A 26 -3.61 -24.34 -6.61
C ILE A 26 -3.89 -23.92 -5.18
N TYR A 27 -3.22 -24.51 -4.19
CA TYR A 27 -3.40 -24.12 -2.78
C TYR A 27 -3.10 -22.65 -2.53
N ILE A 28 -2.01 -22.10 -3.11
CA ILE A 28 -1.67 -20.69 -2.96
C ILE A 28 -2.76 -19.80 -3.59
N ILE A 29 -3.20 -20.11 -4.82
CA ILE A 29 -4.24 -19.34 -5.51
C ILE A 29 -5.54 -19.37 -4.71
N THR A 30 -6.01 -20.56 -4.34
CA THR A 30 -7.24 -20.72 -3.56
C THR A 30 -7.15 -19.99 -2.22
N LEU A 31 -6.01 -20.02 -1.53
CA LEU A 31 -5.81 -19.31 -0.28
C LEU A 31 -5.88 -17.79 -0.47
N CYS A 32 -5.21 -17.22 -1.49
CA CYS A 32 -5.28 -15.80 -1.79
C CYS A 32 -6.73 -15.36 -2.06
N PHE A 33 -7.43 -16.06 -2.94
CA PHE A 33 -8.83 -15.72 -3.27
C PHE A 33 -9.77 -15.90 -2.08
N ALA A 34 -9.64 -16.98 -1.30
CA ALA A 34 -10.47 -17.18 -0.11
C ALA A 34 -10.22 -16.11 0.96
N THR A 35 -8.97 -15.70 1.14
CA THR A 35 -8.58 -14.70 2.14
C THR A 35 -9.08 -13.30 1.78
N PHE A 36 -8.94 -12.92 0.50
CA PHE A 36 -9.26 -11.58 0.02
C PHE A 36 -10.59 -11.51 -0.72
N PHE A 37 -11.45 -12.52 -0.60
CA PHE A 37 -12.80 -12.49 -1.18
C PHE A 37 -13.65 -11.29 -0.70
N PRO A 38 -13.64 -10.88 0.59
CA PRO A 38 -14.50 -9.79 1.05
C PRO A 38 -14.29 -8.46 0.32
N ILE A 39 -13.05 -8.15 -0.10
CA ILE A 39 -12.78 -6.90 -0.81
C ILE A 39 -13.40 -6.87 -2.20
N LEU A 40 -13.63 -8.04 -2.84
CA LEU A 40 -14.29 -8.14 -4.14
C LEU A 40 -15.79 -7.80 -4.09
N GLN A 41 -16.41 -7.79 -2.91
CA GLN A 41 -17.84 -7.49 -2.77
C GLN A 41 -18.15 -5.99 -2.88
N SER A 42 -17.13 -5.14 -2.85
CA SER A 42 -17.30 -3.69 -2.90
C SER A 42 -17.36 -3.19 -4.35
N ASN A 43 -18.53 -2.68 -4.75
CA ASN A 43 -18.84 -2.30 -6.14
C ASN A 43 -18.33 -0.90 -6.55
N PHE A 44 -17.64 -0.19 -5.65
CA PHE A 44 -17.29 1.22 -5.83
C PHE A 44 -15.79 1.43 -5.71
N PHE A 45 -15.26 2.36 -6.51
CA PHE A 45 -13.87 2.79 -6.43
C PHE A 45 -13.71 3.90 -5.40
N TRP A 46 -13.00 3.59 -4.32
CA TRP A 46 -12.86 4.48 -3.18
C TRP A 46 -11.89 5.65 -3.38
N ASN A 47 -11.48 5.93 -4.63
CA ASN A 47 -10.58 7.02 -4.98
C ASN A 47 -11.33 8.32 -5.36
N GLU A 48 -12.65 8.31 -5.50
CA GLU A 48 -13.42 9.52 -5.90
C GLU A 48 -13.23 10.70 -4.92
N TYR A 49 -13.01 10.41 -3.64
CA TYR A 49 -12.76 11.42 -2.60
C TYR A 49 -11.28 11.58 -2.24
N ASP A 50 -10.38 10.89 -2.95
CA ASP A 50 -8.94 10.99 -2.71
C ASP A 50 -8.43 12.29 -3.32
N GLN A 51 -8.06 13.25 -2.47
CA GLN A 51 -7.51 14.54 -2.90
C GLN A 51 -6.04 14.41 -3.32
N ILE A 52 -5.46 13.22 -3.17
CA ILE A 52 -4.10 12.90 -3.57
C ILE A 52 -4.13 12.02 -4.82
N THR A 53 -3.45 12.47 -5.86
CA THR A 53 -3.23 11.67 -7.05
C THR A 53 -2.27 10.52 -6.74
N ARG A 54 -2.81 9.31 -6.59
CA ARG A 54 -2.02 8.07 -6.37
C ARG A 54 -1.60 7.36 -7.66
N SER A 55 -2.23 7.72 -8.77
CA SER A 55 -1.89 7.26 -10.10
C SER A 55 -2.46 8.22 -11.11
N PHE A 56 -1.71 8.46 -12.19
CA PHE A 56 -2.18 9.28 -13.32
C PHE A 56 -3.30 8.62 -14.15
N TYR A 57 -3.72 7.39 -13.84
CA TYR A 57 -4.70 6.66 -14.65
C TYR A 57 -6.02 7.39 -14.94
N PRO A 58 -6.69 8.02 -13.95
CA PRO A 58 -7.96 8.73 -14.21
C PRO A 58 -7.83 9.89 -15.21
N GLU A 59 -6.62 10.44 -15.37
CA GLU A 59 -6.32 11.56 -16.27
C GLU A 59 -5.80 11.10 -17.64
N LEU A 60 -5.58 9.79 -17.84
CA LEU A 60 -5.10 9.24 -19.12
C LEU A 60 -6.19 9.28 -20.20
N HIS A 61 -6.05 10.21 -21.14
CA HIS A 61 -6.93 10.26 -22.33
C HIS A 61 -6.65 9.18 -23.37
N SER A 62 -5.42 8.64 -23.43
CA SER A 62 -5.04 7.60 -24.41
C SER A 62 -3.86 6.79 -23.91
N TRP A 63 -3.80 5.48 -24.20
CA TRP A 63 -2.66 4.62 -23.85
C TRP A 63 -1.33 5.13 -24.43
N LYS A 64 -1.36 5.88 -25.55
CA LYS A 64 -0.14 6.46 -26.15
C LYS A 64 0.50 7.50 -25.24
N SER A 65 -0.29 8.20 -24.42
CA SER A 65 0.23 9.22 -23.50
C SER A 65 1.14 8.63 -22.42
N ILE A 66 1.02 7.34 -22.10
CA ILE A 66 1.91 6.63 -21.17
C ILE A 66 3.39 6.73 -21.60
N PHE A 67 3.65 6.85 -22.91
CA PHE A 67 5.00 6.92 -23.47
C PHE A 67 5.50 8.36 -23.65
N THR A 68 4.76 9.38 -23.21
CA THR A 68 5.32 10.73 -23.13
C THR A 68 6.37 10.79 -22.02
N PRO A 69 7.46 11.54 -22.18
CA PRO A 69 8.50 11.62 -21.15
C PRO A 69 7.97 12.04 -19.77
N THR A 70 6.97 12.93 -19.73
CA THR A 70 6.38 13.41 -18.48
C THR A 70 5.65 12.33 -17.70
N ILE A 71 4.97 11.39 -18.37
CA ILE A 71 4.23 10.33 -17.70
C ILE A 71 5.15 9.12 -17.47
N PHE A 72 5.96 8.75 -18.46
CA PHE A 72 6.79 7.56 -18.42
C PHE A 72 7.78 7.53 -17.25
N TRP A 73 8.39 8.69 -16.92
CA TRP A 73 9.41 8.78 -15.87
C TRP A 73 8.85 9.06 -14.47
N ASN A 74 7.67 9.69 -14.38
CA ASN A 74 7.05 10.02 -13.10
C ASN A 74 6.08 8.94 -12.61
N GLU A 75 5.52 8.14 -13.52
CA GLU A 75 4.55 7.11 -13.21
C GLU A 75 5.10 5.72 -13.56
N ASN A 76 4.46 4.68 -13.04
CA ASN A 76 4.81 3.31 -13.41
C ASN A 76 4.11 2.91 -14.73
N PRO A 77 4.82 2.84 -15.88
CA PRO A 77 4.16 2.64 -17.17
C PRO A 77 3.48 1.27 -17.29
N LEU A 78 4.00 0.22 -16.64
CA LEU A 78 3.35 -1.09 -16.63
C LEU A 78 2.06 -1.09 -15.80
N ALA A 79 2.03 -0.35 -14.69
CA ALA A 79 0.80 -0.18 -13.92
C ALA A 79 -0.25 0.58 -14.75
N LEU A 80 0.13 1.67 -15.42
CA LEU A 80 -0.76 2.44 -16.28
C LEU A 80 -1.29 1.61 -17.46
N ILE A 81 -0.44 0.83 -18.13
CA ILE A 81 -0.88 -0.10 -19.17
C ILE A 81 -1.86 -1.12 -18.59
N SER A 82 -1.59 -1.64 -17.40
CA SER A 82 -2.49 -2.58 -16.74
C SER A 82 -3.85 -1.97 -16.40
N TYR A 83 -3.90 -0.71 -15.94
CA TYR A 83 -5.16 -0.01 -15.69
C TYR A 83 -5.90 0.29 -16.99
N TYR A 84 -5.18 0.67 -18.05
CA TYR A 84 -5.78 0.89 -19.37
C TYR A 84 -6.43 -0.38 -19.92
N LEU A 85 -5.74 -1.52 -19.84
CA LEU A 85 -6.30 -2.81 -20.27
C LEU A 85 -7.49 -3.25 -19.40
N GLU A 86 -7.47 -2.91 -18.11
CA GLU A 86 -8.58 -3.14 -17.20
C GLU A 86 -9.84 -2.38 -17.61
N GLY A 87 -9.72 -1.10 -17.97
CA GLY A 87 -10.88 -0.29 -18.42
C GLY A 87 -11.50 -0.75 -19.74
N LEU A 88 -10.88 -1.69 -20.46
CA LEU A 88 -11.48 -2.33 -21.65
C LEU A 88 -12.39 -3.51 -21.29
N LEU A 89 -12.40 -3.96 -20.04
CA LEU A 89 -13.18 -5.10 -19.59
C LEU A 89 -14.63 -4.65 -19.27
N PRO A 90 -15.67 -5.37 -19.72
CA PRO A 90 -17.06 -4.93 -19.61
C PRO A 90 -17.70 -5.16 -18.23
N PHE A 91 -16.89 -5.42 -17.19
CA PHE A 91 -17.36 -5.77 -15.85
C PHE A 91 -17.30 -4.54 -14.92
N ASN A 92 -17.86 -4.65 -13.70
CA ASN A 92 -17.73 -3.59 -12.70
C ASN A 92 -16.25 -3.30 -12.41
N ASP A 93 -15.85 -2.04 -12.58
CA ASP A 93 -14.44 -1.67 -12.55
C ASP A 93 -13.78 -1.96 -11.19
N ALA A 94 -14.48 -1.70 -10.09
CA ALA A 94 -13.98 -1.92 -8.74
C ALA A 94 -13.71 -3.41 -8.46
N PHE A 95 -14.59 -4.29 -8.94
CA PHE A 95 -14.39 -5.74 -8.89
C PHE A 95 -13.17 -6.15 -9.73
N VAL A 96 -13.10 -5.71 -10.99
CA VAL A 96 -12.02 -6.07 -11.92
C VAL A 96 -10.66 -5.67 -11.36
N HIS A 97 -10.58 -4.44 -10.83
CA HIS A 97 -9.37 -3.91 -10.22
C HIS A 97 -8.80 -4.82 -9.14
N ARG A 98 -9.65 -5.13 -8.15
CA ARG A 98 -9.27 -5.93 -6.99
C ARG A 98 -9.01 -7.37 -7.38
N PHE A 99 -9.74 -7.91 -8.37
CA PHE A 99 -9.51 -9.22 -8.93
C PHE A 99 -8.13 -9.34 -9.59
N ILE A 100 -7.75 -8.37 -10.43
CA ILE A 100 -6.42 -8.30 -11.06
C ILE A 100 -5.34 -8.18 -9.98
N ASN A 101 -5.54 -7.36 -8.96
CA ASN A 101 -4.58 -7.22 -7.86
C ASN A 101 -4.40 -8.56 -7.10
N ILE A 102 -5.48 -9.30 -6.80
CA ILE A 102 -5.40 -10.62 -6.17
C ILE A 102 -4.68 -11.63 -7.08
N LEU A 103 -4.89 -11.59 -8.40
CA LEU A 103 -4.14 -12.42 -9.35
C LEU A 103 -2.64 -12.10 -9.33
N LEU A 104 -2.27 -10.82 -9.33
CA LEU A 104 -0.88 -10.40 -9.26
C LEU A 104 -0.24 -10.83 -7.93
N HIS A 105 -0.94 -10.70 -6.81
CA HIS A 105 -0.46 -11.18 -5.51
C HIS A 105 -0.34 -12.71 -5.46
N SER A 106 -1.25 -13.45 -6.08
CA SER A 106 -1.17 -14.90 -6.23
C SER A 106 0.07 -15.29 -7.05
N CYS A 107 0.35 -14.57 -8.14
CA CYS A 107 1.54 -14.74 -8.95
C CYS A 107 2.83 -14.46 -8.14
N ALA A 108 2.86 -13.35 -7.40
CA ALA A 108 3.96 -13.00 -6.50
C ALA A 108 4.19 -14.10 -5.44
N SER A 109 3.13 -14.64 -4.84
CA SER A 109 3.19 -15.71 -3.85
C SER A 109 3.76 -17.02 -4.43
N ILE A 110 3.38 -17.38 -5.66
CA ILE A 110 3.94 -18.53 -6.38
C ILE A 110 5.42 -18.31 -6.72
N LEU A 111 5.77 -17.13 -7.24
CA LEU A 111 7.15 -16.78 -7.55
C LEU A 111 8.03 -16.78 -6.29
N LEU A 112 7.49 -16.28 -5.18
CA LEU A 112 8.14 -16.31 -3.88
C LEU A 112 8.40 -17.75 -3.43
N TYR A 113 7.39 -18.63 -3.49
CA TYR A 113 7.56 -20.05 -3.17
C TYR A 113 8.68 -20.69 -4.01
N ARG A 114 8.68 -20.44 -5.33
CA ARG A 114 9.71 -20.95 -6.25
C ARG A 114 11.10 -20.40 -5.91
N LEU A 115 11.20 -19.12 -5.61
CA LEU A 115 12.45 -18.46 -5.23
C LEU A 115 13.00 -19.03 -3.92
N LEU A 116 12.17 -19.12 -2.86
CA LEU A 116 12.56 -19.67 -1.57
C LEU A 116 13.02 -21.13 -1.68
N ASN A 117 12.36 -21.94 -2.51
CA ASN A 117 12.78 -23.32 -2.78
C ASN A 117 14.14 -23.37 -3.51
N ARG A 118 14.39 -22.44 -4.46
CA ARG A 118 15.68 -22.30 -5.15
C ARG A 118 16.80 -21.79 -4.25
N LEU A 119 16.46 -20.96 -3.27
CA LEU A 119 17.37 -20.50 -2.20
C LEU A 119 17.60 -21.56 -1.11
N HIS A 120 16.86 -22.68 -1.15
CA HIS A 120 16.87 -23.74 -0.13
C HIS A 120 16.47 -23.26 1.27
N ILE A 121 15.59 -22.25 1.35
CA ILE A 121 15.02 -21.79 2.61
C ILE A 121 14.09 -22.89 3.15
N SER A 122 14.26 -23.21 4.43
CA SER A 122 13.41 -24.18 5.12
C SER A 122 11.99 -23.64 5.22
N GLY A 123 10.98 -24.48 5.00
CA GLY A 123 9.58 -24.05 5.12
C GLY A 123 9.11 -23.15 3.98
N ALA A 124 9.79 -23.14 2.82
CA ALA A 124 9.45 -22.30 1.67
C ALA A 124 7.94 -22.24 1.33
N PHE A 125 7.24 -23.38 1.40
CA PHE A 125 5.80 -23.43 1.15
C PHE A 125 5.00 -22.76 2.27
N ILE A 126 5.32 -23.03 3.54
CA ILE A 126 4.64 -22.40 4.69
C ILE A 126 4.85 -20.88 4.65
N ILE A 127 6.07 -20.42 4.38
CA ILE A 127 6.39 -18.98 4.23
C ILE A 127 5.51 -18.34 3.14
N SER A 128 5.37 -18.99 1.97
CA SER A 128 4.51 -18.46 0.92
C SER A 128 3.03 -18.44 1.28
N LEU A 129 2.54 -19.39 2.10
CA LEU A 129 1.15 -19.37 2.57
C LEU A 129 0.91 -18.24 3.58
N PHE A 130 1.85 -17.96 4.47
CA PHE A 130 1.77 -16.80 5.34
C PHE A 130 1.75 -15.49 4.54
N PHE A 131 2.64 -15.35 3.55
CA PHE A 131 2.64 -14.17 2.68
C PHE A 131 1.31 -14.01 1.91
N ALA A 132 0.79 -15.13 1.38
CA ALA A 132 -0.46 -15.18 0.62
C ALA A 132 -1.72 -14.81 1.42
N ALA A 133 -1.67 -14.89 2.75
CA ALA A 133 -2.81 -14.68 3.63
C ALA A 133 -2.62 -13.53 4.63
N HIS A 134 -1.53 -12.76 4.53
CA HIS A 134 -1.14 -11.79 5.54
C HIS A 134 -2.07 -10.55 5.55
N PRO A 135 -2.48 -10.02 6.71
CA PRO A 135 -3.48 -8.93 6.76
C PRO A 135 -3.00 -7.60 6.18
N VAL A 136 -1.70 -7.30 6.29
CA VAL A 136 -1.05 -6.12 5.67
C VAL A 136 -1.30 -6.01 4.16
N VAL A 137 -1.53 -7.14 3.49
CA VAL A 137 -1.72 -7.17 2.04
C VAL A 137 -3.06 -6.54 1.61
N VAL A 138 -4.06 -6.49 2.51
CA VAL A 138 -5.40 -5.98 2.18
C VAL A 138 -5.33 -4.55 1.62
N HIS A 139 -4.50 -3.68 2.20
CA HIS A 139 -4.39 -2.30 1.74
C HIS A 139 -3.85 -2.19 0.31
N THR A 140 -2.75 -2.89 0.00
CA THR A 140 -2.14 -2.92 -1.33
C THR A 140 -3.09 -3.48 -2.41
N LEU A 141 -3.96 -4.42 -2.04
CA LEU A 141 -4.92 -5.01 -2.98
C LEU A 141 -6.14 -4.12 -3.23
N PHE A 142 -6.56 -3.39 -2.20
CA PHE A 142 -7.84 -2.70 -2.20
C PHE A 142 -7.81 -1.32 -2.88
N TRP A 143 -6.76 -0.52 -2.63
CA TRP A 143 -6.70 0.87 -3.08
C TRP A 143 -6.13 0.99 -4.50
N PRO A 144 -6.76 1.78 -5.40
CA PRO A 144 -6.16 2.16 -6.66
C PRO A 144 -4.84 2.91 -6.46
N GLY A 145 -3.83 2.62 -7.29
CA GLY A 145 -2.51 3.26 -7.21
C GLY A 145 -1.39 2.33 -6.72
N HIS A 146 -1.70 1.32 -5.89
CA HIS A 146 -0.67 0.42 -5.36
C HIS A 146 -0.34 -0.79 -6.25
N ARG A 147 -0.96 -0.92 -7.44
CA ARG A 147 -0.67 -2.03 -8.37
C ARG A 147 0.80 -2.07 -8.81
N SER A 148 1.46 -0.92 -8.88
CA SER A 148 2.89 -0.82 -9.19
C SER A 148 3.73 -1.72 -8.28
N ASN A 149 3.41 -1.77 -6.98
CA ASN A 149 4.07 -2.61 -5.97
C ASN A 149 3.88 -4.12 -6.24
N LEU A 150 2.72 -4.53 -6.76
CA LEU A 150 2.44 -5.93 -7.11
C LEU A 150 3.22 -6.36 -8.37
N ILE A 151 3.21 -5.51 -9.39
CA ILE A 151 3.89 -5.78 -10.67
C ILE A 151 5.40 -5.83 -10.45
N ILE A 152 5.97 -4.82 -9.77
CA ILE A 152 7.42 -4.77 -9.55
C ILE A 152 7.90 -5.95 -8.71
N LEU A 153 7.11 -6.38 -7.72
CA LEU A 153 7.46 -7.55 -6.93
C LEU A 153 7.50 -8.81 -7.80
N CYS A 154 6.53 -9.01 -8.70
CA CYS A 154 6.55 -10.13 -9.65
C CYS A 154 7.81 -10.10 -10.53
N LEU A 155 8.18 -8.93 -11.06
CA LEU A 155 9.39 -8.75 -11.88
C LEU A 155 10.66 -9.06 -11.09
N ILE A 156 10.79 -8.56 -9.86
CA ILE A 156 11.96 -8.81 -8.98
C ILE A 156 12.07 -10.30 -8.65
N LEU A 157 10.97 -10.94 -8.22
CA LEU A 157 10.99 -12.36 -7.86
C LEU A 157 11.31 -13.25 -9.07
N TRP A 158 10.78 -12.92 -10.25
CA TRP A 158 11.08 -13.64 -11.48
C TRP A 158 12.54 -13.44 -11.91
N CYS A 159 13.02 -12.20 -11.87
CA CYS A 159 14.42 -11.87 -12.15
C CYS A 159 15.36 -12.65 -11.23
N LEU A 160 15.14 -12.58 -9.91
CA LEU A 160 15.94 -13.32 -8.92
C LEU A 160 15.88 -14.82 -9.13
N TYR A 161 14.71 -15.37 -9.44
CA TYR A 161 14.58 -16.78 -9.76
C TYR A 161 15.50 -17.14 -10.94
N LEU A 162 15.43 -16.42 -12.06
CA LEU A 162 16.26 -16.69 -13.24
C LEU A 162 17.76 -16.42 -13.00
N ALA A 163 18.11 -15.33 -12.33
CA ALA A 163 19.50 -14.95 -12.04
C ALA A 163 20.24 -15.99 -11.16
N LEU A 164 19.49 -16.74 -10.34
CA LEU A 164 20.02 -17.82 -9.51
C LEU A 164 20.17 -19.15 -10.26
N ASP A 165 19.74 -19.22 -11.53
CA ASP A 165 19.92 -20.40 -12.38
C ASP A 165 21.38 -20.51 -12.85
N ARG A 166 22.03 -21.64 -12.54
CA ARG A 166 23.48 -21.83 -12.79
C ARG A 166 23.79 -22.45 -14.15
N GLN A 167 22.78 -22.98 -14.86
CA GLN A 167 23.03 -23.92 -15.96
C GLN A 167 22.84 -23.34 -17.36
N ASN A 168 22.22 -22.16 -17.51
CA ASN A 168 21.81 -21.66 -18.82
C ASN A 168 22.12 -20.18 -19.01
N GLU A 169 22.99 -19.87 -19.97
CA GLU A 169 23.39 -18.50 -20.29
C GLU A 169 22.22 -17.65 -20.81
N ASN A 170 21.31 -18.26 -21.59
CA ASN A 170 20.11 -17.57 -22.08
C ASN A 170 19.20 -17.13 -20.91
N THR A 171 19.10 -17.97 -19.87
CA THR A 171 18.37 -17.63 -18.65
C THR A 171 18.98 -16.41 -17.95
N ARG A 172 20.31 -16.30 -17.93
CA ARG A 172 21.01 -15.14 -17.36
C ARG A 172 20.77 -13.86 -18.18
N LYS A 173 20.76 -13.95 -19.51
CA LYS A 173 20.41 -12.81 -20.40
C LYS A 173 18.98 -12.33 -20.13
N LYS A 174 18.02 -13.25 -20.01
CA LYS A 174 16.63 -12.92 -19.64
C LYS A 174 16.54 -12.26 -18.27
N ALA A 175 17.27 -12.77 -17.27
CA ALA A 175 17.32 -12.16 -15.95
C ALA A 175 17.88 -10.73 -15.99
N LEU A 176 18.93 -10.49 -16.79
CA LEU A 176 19.51 -9.15 -16.95
C LEU A 176 18.53 -8.18 -17.65
N ALA A 177 17.80 -8.66 -18.66
CA ALA A 177 16.75 -7.87 -19.30
C ALA A 177 15.62 -7.51 -18.33
N LEU A 178 15.19 -8.47 -17.49
CA LEU A 178 14.21 -8.21 -16.44
C LEU A 178 14.72 -7.24 -15.37
N SER A 179 15.99 -7.29 -14.99
CA SER A 179 16.55 -6.31 -14.04
C SER A 179 16.60 -4.91 -14.63
N ALA A 180 16.91 -4.78 -15.93
CA ALA A 180 16.86 -3.50 -16.62
C ALA A 180 15.43 -2.95 -16.69
N LEU A 181 14.46 -3.80 -17.03
CA LEU A 181 13.04 -3.43 -17.03
C LEU A 181 12.56 -3.00 -15.64
N ALA A 182 12.91 -3.75 -14.59
CA ALA A 182 12.56 -3.41 -13.22
C ALA A 182 13.17 -2.05 -12.79
N ALA A 183 14.44 -1.81 -13.13
CA ALA A 183 15.15 -0.57 -12.76
C ALA A 183 14.62 0.68 -13.46
N LEU A 184 14.14 0.54 -14.70
CA LEU A 184 13.48 1.62 -15.43
C LEU A 184 12.12 1.99 -14.84
N ILE A 185 11.42 1.02 -14.25
CA ILE A 185 10.03 1.17 -13.83
C ILE A 185 9.92 1.59 -12.37
N HIS A 186 10.89 1.21 -11.52
CA HIS A 186 10.78 1.46 -10.09
C HIS A 186 12.15 1.45 -9.39
N PRO A 187 12.45 2.44 -8.51
CA PRO A 187 13.72 2.50 -7.77
C PRO A 187 14.00 1.29 -6.85
N ILE A 188 12.96 0.57 -6.41
CA ILE A 188 13.09 -0.61 -5.53
C ILE A 188 13.83 -1.78 -6.20
N ALA A 189 14.05 -1.72 -7.53
CA ALA A 189 14.84 -2.70 -8.26
C ALA A 189 16.28 -2.87 -7.74
N ILE A 190 16.81 -1.91 -6.96
CA ILE A 190 18.09 -2.03 -6.24
C ILE A 190 18.18 -3.26 -5.34
N ILE A 191 17.03 -3.83 -4.95
CA ILE A 191 16.95 -5.08 -4.21
C ILE A 191 17.50 -6.27 -5.00
N ILE A 192 17.46 -6.24 -6.34
CA ILE A 192 17.96 -7.35 -7.18
C ILE A 192 19.46 -7.60 -6.93
N PRO A 193 20.37 -6.64 -7.18
CA PRO A 193 21.79 -6.85 -6.93
C PRO A 193 22.08 -7.09 -5.45
N LEU A 194 21.35 -6.45 -4.53
CA LEU A 194 21.48 -6.68 -3.09
C LEU A 194 21.16 -8.13 -2.70
N CYS A 195 20.04 -8.68 -3.14
CA CYS A 195 19.65 -10.07 -2.89
C CYS A 195 20.67 -11.05 -3.48
N LEU A 196 21.17 -10.79 -4.69
CA LEU A 196 22.21 -11.62 -5.30
C LEU A 196 23.50 -11.56 -4.49
N PHE A 197 23.92 -10.37 -4.06
CA PHE A 197 25.09 -10.17 -3.19
C PHE A 197 24.95 -10.93 -1.88
N LEU A 198 23.86 -10.74 -1.14
CA LEU A 198 23.62 -11.39 0.14
C LEU A 198 23.52 -12.92 -0.02
N ASN A 199 22.95 -13.40 -1.11
CA ASN A 199 22.93 -14.84 -1.41
C ASN A 199 24.36 -15.37 -1.66
N ILE A 200 25.19 -14.70 -2.45
CA ILE A 200 26.60 -15.11 -2.67
C ILE A 200 27.38 -15.07 -1.35
N PHE A 201 27.20 -14.03 -0.54
CA PHE A 201 27.75 -13.94 0.81
C PHE A 201 27.30 -15.11 1.70
N ALA A 202 26.02 -15.47 1.67
CA ALA A 202 25.50 -16.58 2.44
C ALA A 202 26.07 -17.93 1.96
N LYS A 203 26.20 -18.14 0.64
CA LYS A 203 26.64 -19.42 0.05
C LYS A 203 28.14 -19.69 0.22
N ASN A 204 29.00 -18.67 0.20
CA ASN A 204 30.45 -18.86 0.10
C ASN A 204 31.16 -18.62 1.42
N LYS A 205 31.75 -19.67 2.03
CA LYS A 205 32.39 -19.59 3.35
C LYS A 205 33.49 -18.52 3.43
N GLU A 206 34.25 -18.34 2.35
CA GLU A 206 35.28 -17.32 2.22
C GLU A 206 34.77 -16.16 1.36
N PHE A 207 35.05 -14.94 1.81
CA PHE A 207 34.76 -13.75 1.03
C PHE A 207 35.87 -13.58 -0.03
N LYS A 208 35.59 -14.03 -1.25
CA LYS A 208 36.46 -13.83 -2.42
C LYS A 208 35.74 -12.93 -3.40
N LEU A 209 36.37 -11.83 -3.81
CA LEU A 209 35.80 -10.84 -4.73
C LEU A 209 35.38 -11.47 -6.06
N GLU A 210 36.14 -12.46 -6.55
CA GLU A 210 35.86 -13.22 -7.78
C GLU A 210 34.45 -13.84 -7.81
N ASN A 211 33.92 -14.25 -6.65
CA ASN A 211 32.57 -14.83 -6.57
C ASN A 211 31.48 -13.81 -6.92
N PHE A 212 31.76 -12.52 -6.75
CA PHE A 212 30.82 -11.43 -6.99
C PHE A 212 30.84 -10.92 -8.44
N ASN A 213 31.78 -11.38 -9.28
CA ASN A 213 31.86 -11.00 -10.70
C ASN A 213 30.55 -11.24 -11.47
N LYS A 214 29.76 -12.25 -11.05
CA LYS A 214 28.47 -12.58 -11.66
C LYS A 214 27.37 -11.56 -11.34
N ILE A 215 27.53 -10.75 -10.31
CA ILE A 215 26.58 -9.73 -9.86
C ILE A 215 26.86 -8.38 -10.53
N ILE A 216 28.12 -8.13 -10.93
CA ILE A 216 28.56 -6.87 -11.54
C ILE A 216 27.60 -6.38 -12.65
N PRO A 217 27.17 -7.22 -13.62
CA PRO A 217 26.23 -6.76 -14.64
C PRO A 217 24.90 -6.25 -14.08
N TYR A 218 24.38 -6.88 -13.01
CA TYR A 218 23.15 -6.45 -12.34
C TYR A 218 23.34 -5.14 -11.57
N ILE A 219 24.49 -4.97 -10.90
CA ILE A 219 24.84 -3.71 -10.23
C ILE A 219 24.89 -2.60 -11.27
N ILE A 220 25.69 -2.77 -12.32
CA ILE A 220 25.87 -1.75 -13.36
C ILE A 220 24.52 -1.40 -14.01
N THR A 221 23.74 -2.40 -14.44
CA THR A 221 22.46 -2.14 -15.11
C THR A 221 21.46 -1.45 -14.20
N VAL A 222 21.27 -1.93 -12.96
CA VAL A 222 20.29 -1.34 -12.05
C VAL A 222 20.72 0.06 -11.61
N PHE A 223 21.98 0.27 -11.21
CA PHE A 223 22.43 1.59 -10.79
C PHE A 223 22.37 2.61 -11.93
N LEU A 224 22.85 2.28 -13.14
CA LEU A 224 22.82 3.21 -14.26
C LEU A 224 21.39 3.59 -14.65
N LEU A 225 20.47 2.61 -14.71
CA LEU A 225 19.09 2.87 -15.11
C LEU A 225 18.28 3.57 -14.02
N SER A 226 18.52 3.28 -12.74
CA SER A 226 17.87 3.99 -11.65
C SER A 226 18.34 5.44 -11.55
N ILE A 227 19.63 5.72 -11.72
CA ILE A 227 20.14 7.11 -11.81
C ILE A 227 19.52 7.82 -13.00
N LEU A 228 19.46 7.15 -14.15
CA LEU A 228 18.84 7.71 -15.35
C LEU A 228 17.36 8.05 -15.11
N ALA A 229 16.59 7.13 -14.53
CA ALA A 229 15.19 7.37 -14.20
C ALA A 229 15.02 8.58 -13.28
N GLU A 230 15.80 8.66 -12.20
CA GLU A 230 15.77 9.78 -11.25
C GLU A 230 16.15 11.13 -11.90
N THR A 231 17.10 11.14 -12.83
CA THR A 231 17.46 12.38 -13.54
C THR A 231 16.32 12.88 -14.44
N PHE A 232 15.59 11.97 -15.10
CA PHE A 232 14.46 12.34 -15.95
C PHE A 232 13.21 12.70 -15.15
N GLU A 233 12.97 12.01 -14.04
CA GLU A 233 11.90 12.35 -13.09
C GLU A 233 12.07 13.80 -12.59
N ASN A 234 13.24 14.14 -12.03
CA ASN A 234 13.51 15.47 -11.48
C ASN A 234 13.41 16.61 -12.52
N THR A 235 13.84 16.36 -13.75
CA THR A 235 13.77 17.36 -14.84
C THR A 235 12.34 17.63 -15.29
N THR A 236 11.47 16.62 -15.29
CA THR A 236 10.04 16.80 -15.61
C THR A 236 9.28 17.46 -14.46
N VAL A 237 9.57 17.11 -13.20
CA VAL A 237 8.95 17.73 -12.02
C VAL A 237 9.29 19.23 -11.93
N GLN A 238 10.54 19.62 -12.20
CA GLN A 238 10.95 21.04 -12.21
C GLN A 238 10.26 21.87 -13.30
N GLN A 239 9.82 21.25 -14.39
CA GLN A 239 9.05 21.93 -15.45
C GLN A 239 7.56 22.11 -15.08
N ILE A 240 7.03 21.31 -14.15
CA ILE A 240 5.60 21.29 -13.78
C ILE A 240 5.36 22.03 -12.46
N SER A 241 6.37 22.22 -11.59
CA SER A 241 6.22 22.93 -10.31
C SER A 241 7.53 23.62 -9.89
N PRO A 242 7.63 24.97 -9.87
CA PRO A 242 8.88 25.66 -9.53
C PRO A 242 9.26 25.63 -8.05
N ILE A 243 8.46 25.02 -7.15
CA ILE A 243 8.66 25.15 -5.70
C ILE A 243 8.28 23.86 -4.98
N SER A 244 9.27 23.14 -4.46
CA SER A 244 9.18 22.50 -3.14
C SER A 244 10.56 22.02 -2.66
N ASN A 245 11.26 22.91 -1.96
CA ASN A 245 12.42 22.53 -1.14
C ASN A 245 11.93 21.74 0.08
N GLY A 246 11.81 20.41 -0.05
CA GLY A 246 11.28 19.52 0.98
C GLY A 246 12.31 18.88 1.93
N ALA A 247 13.52 19.42 2.03
CA ALA A 247 14.65 18.75 2.68
C ALA A 247 14.83 19.01 4.20
N GLN A 248 13.91 19.71 4.88
CA GLN A 248 14.19 20.23 6.24
C GLN A 248 13.32 19.74 7.42
N GLU A 249 12.34 18.85 7.24
CA GLU A 249 11.45 18.41 8.36
C GLU A 249 11.57 16.91 8.75
N ALA A 250 12.58 16.17 8.28
CA ALA A 250 12.49 14.70 8.21
C ALA A 250 13.05 13.86 9.40
N SER A 251 13.71 14.42 10.43
CA SER A 251 14.54 13.56 11.31
C SER A 251 13.80 12.75 12.41
N PRO A 252 12.80 13.25 13.17
CA PRO A 252 12.12 12.44 14.18
C PRO A 252 11.05 11.50 13.61
N HIS A 253 10.59 11.74 12.37
CA HIS A 253 9.54 10.92 11.75
C HIS A 253 10.05 9.55 11.28
N ILE A 254 11.24 9.46 10.68
CA ILE A 254 11.73 8.19 10.08
C ILE A 254 11.86 7.09 11.13
N LEU A 255 12.41 7.40 12.31
CA LEU A 255 12.61 6.42 13.37
C LEU A 255 11.27 5.91 13.93
N TYR A 256 10.30 6.81 14.11
CA TYR A 256 8.95 6.46 14.51
C TYR A 256 8.27 5.57 13.46
N GLN A 257 8.32 5.98 12.18
CA GLN A 257 7.78 5.19 11.07
C GLN A 257 8.41 3.79 11.01
N PHE A 258 9.74 3.70 11.16
CA PHE A 258 10.45 2.43 11.18
C PHE A 258 9.93 1.50 12.27
N SER A 259 9.73 2.03 13.48
CA SER A 259 9.22 1.24 14.61
C SER A 259 7.78 0.79 14.40
N GLU A 260 6.90 1.68 13.93
CA GLU A 260 5.50 1.34 13.67
C GLU A 260 5.35 0.35 12.50
N TYR A 261 6.09 0.53 11.41
CA TYR A 261 6.13 -0.43 10.31
C TYR A 261 6.66 -1.80 10.75
N PHE A 262 7.70 -1.83 11.59
CA PHE A 262 8.16 -3.08 12.19
C PHE A 262 7.08 -3.76 13.02
N LYS A 263 6.32 -2.99 13.83
CA LYS A 263 5.19 -3.51 14.62
C LYS A 263 4.09 -4.09 13.72
N MET A 264 3.69 -3.37 12.67
CA MET A 264 2.63 -3.81 11.74
C MET A 264 2.96 -5.13 11.03
N LEU A 265 4.24 -5.40 10.74
CA LEU A 265 4.66 -6.65 10.12
C LEU A 265 4.38 -7.89 10.97
N TYR A 266 4.41 -7.77 12.31
CA TYR A 266 4.24 -8.92 13.22
C TYR A 266 2.94 -8.88 14.02
N PHE A 267 2.34 -7.70 14.20
CA PHE A 267 1.13 -7.49 14.99
C PHE A 267 0.08 -6.65 14.21
N PRO A 268 -0.48 -7.17 13.10
CA PRO A 268 -1.37 -6.42 12.22
C PRO A 268 -2.83 -6.37 12.73
N PHE A 269 -3.05 -6.16 14.03
CA PHE A 269 -4.36 -6.30 14.68
C PHE A 269 -5.16 -4.98 14.82
N ASP A 270 -4.48 -3.84 14.96
CA ASP A 270 -5.11 -2.61 15.47
C ASP A 270 -5.48 -1.57 14.40
N SER A 271 -4.95 -1.63 13.17
CA SER A 271 -5.19 -0.58 12.18
C SER A 271 -4.90 -1.03 10.74
N ALA A 272 -5.75 -0.57 9.80
CA ALA A 272 -5.98 -1.34 8.58
C ALA A 272 -5.59 -0.70 7.24
N PHE A 273 -5.23 0.59 7.14
CA PHE A 273 -4.88 1.23 5.86
C PHE A 273 -3.95 2.44 6.05
N PHE A 274 -4.52 3.53 6.58
CA PHE A 274 -3.84 4.79 6.85
C PHE A 274 -3.93 5.11 8.35
N ILE A 275 -2.78 5.26 9.01
CA ILE A 275 -2.70 5.50 10.45
C ILE A 275 -2.28 6.95 10.70
N PRO A 276 -3.02 7.72 11.50
CA PRO A 276 -2.68 9.09 11.78
C PRO A 276 -1.35 9.20 12.53
N VAL A 277 -0.47 10.08 12.06
CA VAL A 277 0.78 10.41 12.73
C VAL A 277 0.52 11.63 13.62
N ALA A 278 0.78 11.51 14.91
CA ALA A 278 0.63 12.63 15.85
C ALA A 278 1.56 13.79 15.46
N SER A 279 1.05 15.03 15.56
CA SER A 279 1.82 16.25 15.28
C SER A 279 3.01 16.43 16.21
N THR A 280 2.91 15.94 17.45
CA THR A 280 4.01 15.86 18.41
C THR A 280 4.36 14.40 18.67
N ILE A 281 5.47 13.92 18.10
CA ILE A 281 5.98 12.59 18.40
C ILE A 281 6.64 12.62 19.78
N GLN A 282 5.99 12.04 20.78
CA GLN A 282 6.63 11.81 22.06
C GLN A 282 7.66 10.70 21.90
N THR A 283 8.94 11.05 22.00
CA THR A 283 10.05 10.11 21.87
C THR A 283 10.11 9.18 23.08
N ASN A 284 9.40 8.05 23.01
CA ASN A 284 9.48 7.01 24.03
C ASN A 284 10.65 6.06 23.72
N ALA A 285 11.28 5.48 24.75
CA ALA A 285 12.35 4.50 24.61
C ALA A 285 11.94 3.27 23.77
N LEU A 286 10.64 2.96 23.72
CA LEU A 286 10.07 1.89 22.90
C LEU A 286 10.34 2.06 21.40
N ILE A 287 10.47 3.30 20.90
CA ILE A 287 10.75 3.58 19.49
C ILE A 287 12.13 3.03 19.07
N LEU A 288 13.09 2.96 20.01
CA LEU A 288 14.43 2.43 19.75
C LEU A 288 14.48 0.90 19.84
N PHE A 289 13.42 0.24 20.32
CA PHE A 289 13.41 -1.21 20.54
C PHE A 289 13.77 -2.02 19.29
N PRO A 290 13.20 -1.76 18.09
CA PRO A 290 13.55 -2.52 16.90
C PRO A 290 15.02 -2.36 16.52
N ILE A 291 15.59 -1.16 16.65
CA ILE A 291 17.01 -0.90 16.35
C ILE A 291 17.93 -1.64 17.32
N LEU A 292 17.62 -1.58 18.62
CA LEU A 292 18.38 -2.30 19.64
C LEU A 292 18.30 -3.82 19.41
N LEU A 293 17.11 -4.33 19.08
CA LEU A 293 16.89 -5.73 18.74
C LEU A 293 17.72 -6.17 17.53
N PHE A 294 17.67 -5.41 16.43
CA PHE A 294 18.47 -5.71 15.23
C PHE A 294 19.97 -5.71 15.55
N THR A 295 20.45 -4.70 16.28
CA THR A 295 21.86 -4.58 16.69
C THR A 295 22.30 -5.77 17.54
N SER A 296 21.54 -6.14 18.57
CA SER A 296 21.84 -7.29 19.43
C SER A 296 21.88 -8.61 18.65
N ILE A 297 20.93 -8.83 17.74
CA ILE A 297 20.91 -10.03 16.92
C ILE A 297 22.10 -10.04 15.94
N TYR A 298 22.47 -8.91 15.34
CA TYR A 298 23.65 -8.86 14.47
C TYR A 298 24.95 -9.20 15.20
N LEU A 299 25.15 -8.65 16.40
CA LEU A 299 26.33 -8.96 17.23
C LEU A 299 26.41 -10.46 17.53
N PHE A 300 25.27 -11.07 17.88
CA PHE A 300 25.17 -12.51 18.08
C PHE A 300 25.49 -13.30 16.79
N LEU A 301 24.87 -12.95 15.67
CA LEU A 301 25.06 -13.65 14.39
C LEU A 301 26.49 -13.50 13.86
N PHE A 302 27.14 -12.36 14.11
CA PHE A 302 28.51 -12.11 13.71
C PHE A 302 29.49 -13.09 14.37
N ALA A 303 29.29 -13.40 15.67
CA ALA A 303 30.05 -14.44 16.36
C ALA A 303 29.93 -15.82 15.69
N TYR A 304 28.80 -16.10 15.03
CA TYR A 304 28.53 -17.35 14.31
C TYR A 304 28.62 -17.24 12.79
N VAL A 305 29.22 -16.16 12.23
CA VAL A 305 29.24 -15.88 10.78
C VAL A 305 29.91 -16.99 9.95
N ARG A 306 30.70 -17.87 10.56
CA ARG A 306 31.30 -19.05 9.90
C ARG A 306 30.31 -20.20 9.69
N THR A 307 29.05 -20.05 10.09
CA THR A 307 27.99 -21.06 9.93
C THR A 307 26.93 -20.60 8.92
N ILE A 308 26.38 -21.56 8.15
CA ILE A 308 25.44 -21.24 7.07
C ILE A 308 24.13 -20.64 7.59
N TRP A 309 23.63 -21.14 8.73
CA TRP A 309 22.37 -20.65 9.32
C TRP A 309 22.49 -19.19 9.73
N ALA A 310 23.61 -18.78 10.36
CA ALA A 310 23.80 -17.40 10.77
C ALA A 310 23.85 -16.45 9.56
N ARG A 311 24.47 -16.87 8.45
CA ARG A 311 24.51 -16.06 7.23
C ARG A 311 23.16 -15.94 6.53
N LEU A 312 22.33 -16.98 6.57
CA LEU A 312 20.98 -16.91 6.03
C LEU A 312 20.11 -15.93 6.83
N ILE A 313 20.27 -15.90 8.16
CA ILE A 313 19.58 -14.91 9.01
C ILE A 313 20.12 -13.50 8.74
N ILE A 314 21.44 -13.32 8.60
CA ILE A 314 22.04 -12.03 8.19
C ILE A 314 21.46 -11.55 6.86
N MET A 315 21.36 -12.44 5.85
CA MET A 315 20.73 -12.12 4.57
C MET A 315 19.29 -11.63 4.74
N GLY A 316 18.47 -12.36 5.52
CA GLY A 316 17.09 -11.97 5.78
C GLY A 316 17.00 -10.63 6.50
N MET A 317 17.75 -10.44 7.58
CA MET A 317 17.73 -9.21 8.38
C MET A 317 18.21 -7.99 7.59
N SER A 318 19.28 -8.14 6.81
CA SER A 318 19.79 -7.03 5.99
C SER A 318 18.76 -6.62 4.96
N LEU A 319 18.07 -7.58 4.34
CA LEU A 319 17.00 -7.29 3.40
C LEU A 319 15.80 -6.62 4.08
N LEU A 320 15.40 -7.10 5.27
CA LEU A 320 14.31 -6.52 6.04
C LEU A 320 14.59 -5.07 6.44
N ILE A 321 15.78 -4.79 6.98
CA ILE A 321 16.15 -3.45 7.43
C ILE A 321 16.20 -2.47 6.25
N ILE A 322 16.81 -2.86 5.13
CA ILE A 322 16.89 -1.99 3.95
C ILE A 322 15.49 -1.68 3.41
N LEU A 323 14.60 -2.67 3.38
CA LEU A 323 13.20 -2.48 2.97
C LEU A 323 12.39 -1.62 3.95
N LEU A 324 12.61 -1.79 5.26
CA LEU A 324 11.97 -0.95 6.28
C LEU A 324 12.48 0.49 6.23
N ILE A 325 13.79 0.71 6.05
CA ILE A 325 14.35 2.05 5.85
C ILE A 325 13.73 2.68 4.60
N TYR A 326 13.67 1.94 3.50
CA TYR A 326 13.04 2.41 2.27
C TYR A 326 11.59 2.84 2.49
N ALA A 327 10.78 2.02 3.17
CA ALA A 327 9.40 2.36 3.51
C ALA A 327 9.30 3.58 4.44
N SER A 328 10.19 3.69 5.43
CA SER A 328 10.20 4.77 6.43
C SER A 328 10.69 6.12 5.89
N CYS A 329 11.39 6.12 4.75
CA CYS A 329 11.80 7.33 4.06
C CYS A 329 10.70 7.91 3.17
N GLN A 330 9.65 7.14 2.88
CA GLN A 330 8.54 7.61 2.05
C GLN A 330 7.52 8.41 2.87
N LYS A 331 6.88 9.38 2.23
CA LYS A 331 5.81 10.17 2.84
C LYS A 331 4.48 9.46 2.57
N GLY A 332 3.98 8.75 3.57
CA GLY A 332 2.60 8.26 3.55
C GLY A 332 1.62 9.42 3.80
N LEU A 333 0.55 9.46 3.03
CA LEU A 333 -0.45 10.53 3.08
C LEU A 333 -1.85 9.93 3.11
N PHE A 334 -2.69 10.46 4.01
CA PHE A 334 -4.12 10.19 4.03
C PHE A 334 -4.82 10.92 2.88
N LEU A 335 -6.10 10.62 2.66
CA LEU A 335 -6.88 11.09 1.50
C LEU A 335 -6.98 12.62 1.37
N ASP A 336 -6.74 13.37 2.45
CA ASP A 336 -6.80 14.83 2.51
C ASP A 336 -5.42 15.51 2.51
N GLY A 337 -4.33 14.77 2.26
CA GLY A 337 -2.97 15.32 2.32
C GLY A 337 -2.31 15.27 3.70
N SER A 338 -3.03 14.88 4.76
CA SER A 338 -2.44 14.78 6.09
C SER A 338 -1.46 13.61 6.20
N LEU A 339 -0.43 13.76 7.05
CA LEU A 339 0.61 12.74 7.24
C LEU A 339 0.03 11.47 7.87
N ALA A 340 0.26 10.35 7.20
CA ALA A 340 -0.19 9.03 7.63
C ALA A 340 0.90 7.98 7.46
N LEU A 341 0.86 6.92 8.26
CA LEU A 341 1.56 5.68 7.91
C LEU A 341 0.72 4.95 6.87
N ASP A 342 1.33 4.69 5.71
CA ASP A 342 0.72 3.93 4.62
C ASP A 342 1.22 2.48 4.69
N GLU A 343 0.32 1.57 5.02
CA GLU A 343 0.64 0.16 5.21
C GLU A 343 1.04 -0.54 3.89
N SER A 344 0.72 0.01 2.72
CA SER A 344 1.07 -0.58 1.43
C SER A 344 2.58 -0.56 1.19
N LEU A 345 3.29 0.33 1.88
CA LEU A 345 4.75 0.51 1.75
C LEU A 345 5.55 -0.67 2.32
N ILE A 346 4.98 -1.40 3.28
CA ILE A 346 5.65 -2.55 3.90
C ILE A 346 5.35 -3.88 3.19
N TYR A 347 4.57 -3.87 2.11
CA TYR A 347 4.17 -5.07 1.36
C TYR A 347 5.37 -5.93 0.93
N ILE A 348 6.44 -5.32 0.43
CA ILE A 348 7.64 -6.05 -0.01
C ILE A 348 8.52 -6.44 1.20
N ALA A 349 8.56 -5.61 2.24
CA ALA A 349 9.27 -5.86 3.51
C ALA A 349 8.73 -7.10 4.26
N LEU A 350 7.47 -7.45 4.01
CA LEU A 350 6.82 -8.63 4.57
C LEU A 350 7.53 -9.94 4.24
N ILE A 351 8.13 -10.05 3.06
CA ILE A 351 8.79 -11.28 2.60
C ILE A 351 9.94 -11.69 3.53
N PRO A 352 10.98 -10.86 3.75
CA PRO A 352 12.04 -11.22 4.67
C PRO A 352 11.55 -11.32 6.13
N ALA A 353 10.56 -10.53 6.56
CA ALA A 353 10.00 -10.61 7.91
C ALA A 353 9.45 -12.02 8.21
N ILE A 354 8.57 -12.54 7.34
CA ILE A 354 8.01 -13.89 7.49
C ILE A 354 9.11 -14.95 7.33
N ALA A 355 9.99 -14.79 6.34
CA ALA A 355 11.00 -15.80 6.02
C ALA A 355 12.02 -16.02 7.15
N ILE A 356 12.41 -14.96 7.88
CA ILE A 356 13.32 -15.07 9.03
C ILE A 356 12.66 -15.88 10.15
N VAL A 357 11.43 -15.52 10.54
CA VAL A 357 10.74 -16.15 11.67
C VAL A 357 10.35 -17.60 11.34
N ILE A 358 9.53 -17.78 10.30
CA ILE A 358 9.00 -19.11 9.93
C ILE A 358 10.12 -20.02 9.44
N GLY A 359 11.07 -19.50 8.66
CA GLY A 359 12.18 -20.28 8.14
C GLY A 359 13.12 -20.78 9.24
N SER A 360 13.41 -19.93 10.24
CA SER A 360 14.29 -20.30 11.37
C SER A 360 13.63 -21.31 12.30
N ILE A 361 12.35 -21.12 12.63
CA ILE A 361 11.59 -22.05 13.49
C ILE A 361 11.43 -23.39 12.78
N HIS A 362 10.99 -23.39 11.52
CA HIS A 362 10.82 -24.61 10.75
C HIS A 362 12.13 -25.39 10.58
N ALA A 363 13.23 -24.70 10.28
CA ALA A 363 14.55 -25.33 10.20
C ALA A 363 14.96 -25.99 11.53
N THR A 364 14.71 -25.30 12.65
CA THR A 364 15.05 -25.79 13.99
C THR A 364 14.23 -27.01 14.36
N ILE A 365 12.91 -26.96 14.20
CA ILE A 365 12.02 -28.06 14.59
C ILE A 365 12.25 -29.28 13.70
N VAL A 366 12.22 -29.13 12.38
CA VAL A 366 12.30 -30.27 11.46
C VAL A 366 13.67 -30.94 11.50
N GLN A 367 14.76 -30.19 11.74
CA GLN A 367 16.12 -30.77 11.75
C GLN A 367 16.57 -31.24 13.13
N LYS A 368 16.23 -30.52 14.22
CA LYS A 368 16.70 -30.88 15.56
C LYS A 368 15.68 -31.66 16.39
N PHE A 369 14.38 -31.42 16.19
CA PHE A 369 13.32 -31.98 17.01
C PHE A 369 12.19 -32.59 16.13
N PRO A 370 12.48 -33.64 15.34
CA PRO A 370 11.52 -34.18 14.38
C PRO A 370 10.23 -34.71 15.04
N LYS A 371 10.28 -35.12 16.32
CA LYS A 371 9.10 -35.52 17.10
C LYS A 371 8.08 -34.37 17.24
N LEU A 372 8.51 -33.12 17.22
CA LEU A 372 7.67 -31.93 17.27
C LEU A 372 7.22 -31.44 15.89
N ALA A 373 7.62 -32.10 14.80
CA ALA A 373 7.28 -31.66 13.45
C ALA A 373 5.77 -31.63 13.20
N LEU A 374 5.04 -32.66 13.67
CA LEU A 374 3.57 -32.70 13.56
C LEU A 374 2.94 -31.50 14.27
N PHE A 375 3.35 -31.23 15.52
CA PHE A 375 2.89 -30.07 16.27
C PHE A 375 3.19 -28.76 15.54
N TRP A 376 4.38 -28.61 14.97
CA TRP A 376 4.73 -27.42 14.20
C TRP A 376 3.86 -27.23 12.96
N TYR A 377 3.56 -28.28 12.21
CA TYR A 377 2.68 -28.17 11.05
C TYR A 377 1.25 -27.79 11.46
N SER A 378 0.72 -28.40 12.53
CA SER A 378 -0.59 -28.02 13.08
C SER A 378 -0.61 -26.58 13.59
N PHE A 379 0.42 -26.16 14.31
CA PHE A 379 0.57 -24.79 14.82
C PHE A 379 0.71 -23.76 13.69
N SER A 380 1.51 -24.08 12.66
CA SER A 380 1.62 -23.24 11.45
C SER A 380 0.28 -23.12 10.74
N GLY A 381 -0.46 -24.23 10.63
CA GLY A 381 -1.81 -24.24 10.05
C GLY A 381 -2.79 -23.35 10.83
N LEU A 382 -2.75 -23.41 12.16
CA LEU A 382 -3.56 -22.54 13.02
C LEU A 382 -3.19 -21.07 12.85
N LEU A 383 -1.90 -20.73 12.83
CA LEU A 383 -1.45 -19.35 12.61
C LEU A 383 -1.84 -18.81 11.23
N ILE A 384 -1.76 -19.64 10.18
CA ILE A 384 -2.27 -19.27 8.85
C ILE A 384 -3.78 -19.05 8.92
N LEU A 385 -4.53 -19.89 9.63
CA LEU A 385 -5.97 -19.72 9.79
C LEU A 385 -6.32 -18.43 10.55
N ILE A 386 -5.56 -18.07 11.58
CA ILE A 386 -5.68 -16.78 12.28
C ILE A 386 -5.40 -15.64 11.31
N SER A 387 -4.32 -15.71 10.52
CA SER A 387 -3.98 -14.72 9.50
C SER A 387 -5.11 -14.54 8.49
N VAL A 388 -5.68 -15.65 7.98
CA VAL A 388 -6.83 -15.65 7.08
C VAL A 388 -8.03 -14.96 7.75
N GLY A 389 -8.35 -15.33 8.99
CA GLY A 389 -9.45 -14.74 9.75
C GLY A 389 -9.28 -13.23 9.93
N THR A 390 -8.08 -12.77 10.29
CA THR A 390 -7.78 -11.34 10.45
C THR A 390 -7.85 -10.57 9.12
N SER A 391 -7.35 -11.15 8.03
CA SER A 391 -7.43 -10.56 6.68
C SER A 391 -8.86 -10.48 6.18
N ILE A 392 -9.67 -11.52 6.40
CA ILE A 392 -11.09 -11.53 6.08
C ILE A 392 -11.81 -10.47 6.90
N SER A 393 -11.54 -10.39 8.21
CA SER A 393 -12.13 -9.38 9.09
C SER A 393 -11.84 -7.96 8.61
N ARG A 394 -10.59 -7.68 8.21
CA ARG A 394 -10.20 -6.37 7.64
C ARG A 394 -10.87 -6.11 6.30
N GLY A 395 -10.98 -7.11 5.43
CA GLY A 395 -11.73 -7.00 4.19
C GLY A 395 -13.22 -6.71 4.40
N MET A 396 -13.84 -7.30 5.43
CA MET A 396 -15.25 -7.03 5.77
C MET A 396 -15.50 -5.63 6.33
N GLN A 397 -14.49 -4.97 6.91
CA GLN A 397 -14.62 -3.57 7.36
C GLN A 397 -14.75 -2.61 6.18
N ILE A 398 -14.29 -2.99 4.99
CA ILE A 398 -14.22 -2.14 3.80
C ILE A 398 -15.05 -2.65 2.62
N ASN A 399 -15.85 -3.70 2.84
CA ASN A 399 -16.61 -4.34 1.76
C ASN A 399 -17.84 -3.54 1.30
N GLY A 400 -18.21 -2.47 2.02
CA GLY A 400 -19.35 -1.62 1.70
C GLY A 400 -19.03 -0.14 1.89
N THR A 401 -19.77 0.70 1.16
CA THR A 401 -19.57 2.16 1.12
C THR A 401 -19.60 2.81 2.47
N LEU A 402 -20.71 2.64 3.18
CA LEU A 402 -20.89 3.30 4.46
C LEU A 402 -19.84 2.81 5.47
N LYS A 403 -19.61 1.48 5.54
CA LYS A 403 -18.67 0.88 6.50
C LYS A 403 -17.24 1.41 6.38
N LEU A 404 -16.73 1.56 5.15
CA LEU A 404 -15.39 2.10 4.93
C LEU A 404 -15.27 3.53 5.46
N TRP A 405 -16.23 4.38 5.09
CA TRP A 405 -16.17 5.79 5.47
C TRP A 405 -16.46 5.99 6.96
N GLU A 406 -17.30 5.15 7.58
CA GLU A 406 -17.45 5.09 9.04
C GLU A 406 -16.14 4.73 9.73
N TYR A 407 -15.43 3.71 9.21
CA TYR A 407 -14.12 3.32 9.72
C TYR A 407 -13.12 4.48 9.63
N PHE A 408 -13.05 5.18 8.49
CA PHE A 408 -12.18 6.34 8.37
C PHE A 408 -12.63 7.52 9.21
N ASN A 409 -13.93 7.82 9.32
CA ASN A 409 -14.42 8.92 10.15
C ASN A 409 -14.09 8.69 11.64
N ASN A 410 -14.10 7.44 12.12
CA ASN A 410 -13.71 7.11 13.48
C ASN A 410 -12.20 7.31 13.73
N ASN A 411 -11.36 6.91 12.78
CA ASN A 411 -9.90 7.00 12.92
C ASN A 411 -9.33 8.38 12.53
N TRP A 412 -10.04 9.10 11.67
CA TRP A 412 -9.69 10.40 11.08
C TRP A 412 -10.82 11.40 11.31
N SER A 413 -11.21 11.56 12.57
CA SER A 413 -12.35 12.40 12.97
C SER A 413 -12.19 13.88 12.61
N GLN A 414 -10.96 14.35 12.41
CA GLN A 414 -10.68 15.70 11.94
C GLN A 414 -10.74 15.86 10.43
N SER A 415 -10.69 14.78 9.65
CA SER A 415 -10.76 14.87 8.20
C SER A 415 -12.19 15.19 7.73
N ILE A 416 -12.30 16.01 6.69
CA ILE A 416 -13.56 16.29 6.00
C ILE A 416 -13.92 15.19 5.00
N VAL A 417 -12.92 14.51 4.44
CA VAL A 417 -13.09 13.55 3.33
C VAL A 417 -14.06 12.42 3.69
N PRO A 418 -13.91 11.71 4.83
CA PRO A 418 -14.88 10.67 5.21
C PRO A 418 -16.29 11.21 5.43
N LYS A 419 -16.42 12.44 5.96
CA LYS A 419 -17.74 13.06 6.21
C LYS A 419 -18.43 13.46 4.92
N GLN A 420 -17.69 13.97 3.95
CA GLN A 420 -18.20 14.28 2.61
C GLN A 420 -18.75 13.01 1.96
N ALA A 421 -18.00 11.92 2.03
CA ALA A 421 -18.42 10.65 1.45
C ALA A 421 -19.64 10.03 2.17
N ILE A 422 -19.71 10.09 3.50
CA ILE A 422 -20.89 9.68 4.26
C ILE A 422 -22.09 10.55 3.90
N SER A 423 -21.92 11.88 3.84
CA SER A 423 -22.99 12.83 3.51
C SER A 423 -23.58 12.55 2.12
N ASP A 424 -22.74 12.36 1.09
CA ASP A 424 -23.19 12.01 -0.25
C ASP A 424 -23.94 10.67 -0.28
N TYR A 425 -23.46 9.68 0.48
CA TYR A 425 -24.15 8.40 0.61
C TYR A 425 -25.55 8.58 1.24
N LEU A 426 -25.68 9.40 2.28
CA LEU A 426 -26.95 9.67 2.98
C LEU A 426 -27.93 10.52 2.17
N PHE A 427 -27.47 11.29 1.18
CA PHE A 427 -28.36 11.99 0.26
C PHE A 427 -29.03 11.05 -0.75
N VAL A 428 -28.34 9.97 -1.13
CA VAL A 428 -28.84 9.01 -2.12
C VAL A 428 -29.60 7.86 -1.46
N ASN A 429 -29.19 7.46 -0.26
CA ASN A 429 -29.74 6.30 0.44
C ASN A 429 -30.57 6.71 1.67
N SER A 430 -31.36 5.78 2.20
CA SER A 430 -32.06 6.02 3.46
C SER A 430 -31.06 6.19 4.61
N TYR A 431 -31.44 6.98 5.62
CA TYR A 431 -30.57 7.33 6.75
C TYR A 431 -30.08 6.12 7.59
N GLU A 432 -30.66 4.91 7.42
CA GLU A 432 -30.26 3.67 8.11
C GLU A 432 -29.92 3.87 9.60
N LYS A 433 -28.63 3.95 9.93
CA LYS A 433 -28.07 4.10 11.29
C LYS A 433 -27.97 5.56 11.76
N TYR A 434 -27.95 6.50 10.83
CA TYR A 434 -27.83 7.94 11.08
C TYR A 434 -29.20 8.59 11.23
N ASP A 435 -29.23 9.78 11.83
CA ASP A 435 -30.38 10.66 11.76
C ASP A 435 -30.07 11.95 10.99
N ILE A 436 -31.09 12.83 10.86
CA ILE A 436 -30.92 14.12 10.18
C ILE A 436 -29.94 15.01 10.95
N LYS A 437 -29.87 14.90 12.28
CA LYS A 437 -28.98 15.73 13.11
C LYS A 437 -27.52 15.33 12.94
N ASP A 438 -27.24 14.03 12.84
CA ASP A 438 -25.91 13.51 12.51
C ASP A 438 -25.45 14.06 11.16
N HIS A 439 -26.34 14.03 10.15
CA HIS A 439 -26.01 14.55 8.82
C HIS A 439 -25.81 16.07 8.82
N ILE A 440 -26.63 16.82 9.57
CA ILE A 440 -26.39 18.25 9.82
C ILE A 440 -25.01 18.46 10.43
N SER A 441 -24.64 17.70 11.46
CA SER A 441 -23.32 17.84 12.12
C SER A 441 -22.15 17.58 11.17
N PHE A 442 -22.29 16.64 10.24
CA PHE A 442 -21.28 16.39 9.22
C PHE A 442 -21.13 17.60 8.28
N LEU A 443 -22.24 18.16 7.81
CA LEU A 443 -22.24 19.31 6.91
C LEU A 443 -21.80 20.61 7.60
N GLU A 444 -22.10 20.80 8.87
CA GLU A 444 -21.57 21.91 9.68
C GLU A 444 -20.03 21.87 9.68
N LEU A 445 -19.43 20.71 10.01
CA LEU A 445 -17.98 20.56 10.01
C LEU A 445 -17.35 20.70 8.61
N ILE A 446 -18.04 20.23 7.57
CA ILE A 446 -17.57 20.38 6.18
C ILE A 446 -17.57 21.87 5.79
N THR A 447 -18.66 22.59 6.03
CA THR A 447 -18.81 24.01 5.65
C THR A 447 -17.99 24.96 6.51
N GLU A 448 -17.64 24.57 7.74
CA GLU A 448 -16.69 25.30 8.58
C GLU A 448 -15.27 25.22 8.03
N LYS A 449 -14.85 24.04 7.56
CA LYS A 449 -13.50 23.80 7.02
C LYS A 449 -13.34 24.21 5.55
N ASP A 450 -14.42 24.12 4.78
CA ASP A 450 -14.47 24.57 3.39
C ASP A 450 -15.65 25.55 3.18
N PRO A 451 -15.47 26.84 3.52
CA PRO A 451 -16.52 27.84 3.38
C PRO A 451 -16.89 28.17 1.93
N GLU A 452 -16.07 27.78 0.94
CA GLU A 452 -16.33 28.09 -0.46
C GLU A 452 -17.16 27.00 -1.16
N ASP A 453 -17.36 25.83 -0.52
CA ASP A 453 -18.23 24.77 -1.05
C ASP A 453 -19.71 25.14 -0.93
N LEU A 454 -20.18 25.88 -1.94
CA LEU A 454 -21.54 26.35 -2.08
C LEU A 454 -22.56 25.21 -2.09
N LYS A 455 -22.23 24.09 -2.74
CA LYS A 455 -23.10 22.92 -2.84
C LYS A 455 -23.43 22.37 -1.45
N ARG A 456 -22.41 22.25 -0.59
CA ARG A 456 -22.59 21.76 0.79
C ARG A 456 -23.34 22.74 1.66
N LYS A 457 -23.14 24.05 1.47
CA LYS A 457 -23.93 25.10 2.16
C LYS A 457 -25.42 25.01 1.83
N ILE A 458 -25.77 24.83 0.55
CA ILE A 458 -27.17 24.68 0.13
C ILE A 458 -27.78 23.43 0.75
N GLN A 459 -27.07 22.30 0.67
CA GLN A 459 -27.47 21.04 1.30
C GLN A 459 -27.70 21.18 2.82
N LEU A 460 -26.84 21.92 3.52
CA LEU A 460 -26.98 22.21 4.94
C LEU A 460 -28.22 23.06 5.23
N ALA A 461 -28.46 24.12 4.45
CA ALA A 461 -29.64 24.98 4.61
C ALA A 461 -30.96 24.20 4.43
N GLN A 462 -31.01 23.35 3.41
CA GLN A 462 -32.13 22.46 3.13
C GLN A 462 -32.40 21.49 4.30
N LEU A 463 -31.35 20.88 4.86
CA LEU A 463 -31.50 19.99 6.01
C LEU A 463 -31.92 20.72 7.28
N TYR A 464 -31.41 21.92 7.55
CA TYR A 464 -31.91 22.74 8.67
C TYR A 464 -33.39 23.06 8.52
N SER A 465 -33.85 23.41 7.31
CA SER A 465 -35.27 23.66 7.05
C SER A 465 -36.11 22.40 7.30
N LYS A 466 -35.62 21.24 6.84
CA LYS A 466 -36.26 19.93 7.06
C LYS A 466 -36.33 19.54 8.55
N ASP A 467 -35.29 19.83 9.33
CA ASP A 467 -35.25 19.60 10.79
C ASP A 467 -35.94 20.71 11.61
N LYS A 468 -36.61 21.67 10.94
CA LYS A 468 -37.30 22.82 11.55
C LYS A 468 -36.39 23.80 12.30
N GLN A 469 -35.09 23.79 12.00
CA GLN A 469 -34.11 24.76 12.50
C GLN A 469 -34.07 26.02 11.63
N ASN A 470 -35.23 26.67 11.48
CA ASN A 470 -35.41 27.75 10.50
C ASN A 470 -34.43 28.92 10.67
N ARG A 471 -34.06 29.26 11.91
CA ARG A 471 -33.08 30.32 12.20
C ARG A 471 -31.70 30.00 11.64
N ASN A 472 -31.27 28.74 11.74
CA ASN A 472 -29.98 28.30 11.21
C ASN A 472 -30.02 28.25 9.69
N ALA A 473 -31.11 27.73 9.11
CA ALA A 473 -31.34 27.76 7.66
C ALA A 473 -31.26 29.20 7.09
N THR A 474 -31.93 30.17 7.72
CA THR A 474 -31.90 31.57 7.31
C THR A 474 -30.48 32.14 7.28
N LYS A 475 -29.67 31.90 8.33
CA LYS A 475 -28.27 32.37 8.38
C LYS A 475 -27.43 31.82 7.23
N ILE A 476 -27.62 30.54 6.90
CA ILE A 476 -26.88 29.91 5.80
C ILE A 476 -27.35 30.47 4.45
N TYR A 477 -28.66 30.65 4.22
CA TYR A 477 -29.17 31.28 2.99
C TYR A 477 -28.68 32.73 2.83
N GLU A 478 -28.65 33.52 3.90
CA GLU A 478 -28.06 34.87 3.90
C GLU A 478 -26.58 34.83 3.50
N SER A 479 -25.81 33.89 4.07
CA SER A 479 -24.40 33.68 3.70
C SER A 479 -24.25 33.32 2.22
N ILE A 480 -25.07 32.39 1.71
CA ILE A 480 -25.10 31.97 0.30
C ILE A 480 -25.36 33.16 -0.62
N ILE A 481 -26.37 33.97 -0.33
CA ILE A 481 -26.76 35.11 -1.19
C ILE A 481 -25.72 36.23 -1.15
N SER A 482 -25.07 36.43 0.01
CA SER A 482 -24.00 37.40 0.17
C SER A 482 -22.71 37.00 -0.56
N SER A 483 -22.57 35.73 -0.96
CA SER A 483 -21.41 35.28 -1.73
C SER A 483 -21.38 35.95 -3.11
N LYS A 484 -20.17 36.28 -3.59
CA LYS A 484 -19.95 36.87 -4.92
C LYS A 484 -20.06 35.85 -6.06
N MET A 485 -20.44 34.61 -5.75
CA MET A 485 -20.53 33.53 -6.72
C MET A 485 -21.84 33.61 -7.53
N THR A 486 -21.79 33.07 -8.75
CA THR A 486 -22.97 32.90 -9.60
C THR A 486 -23.85 31.78 -9.03
N LEU A 487 -25.10 32.09 -8.74
CA LEU A 487 -26.07 31.16 -8.17
C LEU A 487 -27.08 30.73 -9.23
N ASP A 488 -27.48 29.45 -9.22
CA ASP A 488 -28.54 28.99 -10.11
C ASP A 488 -29.88 29.63 -9.72
N LYS A 489 -30.71 29.90 -10.74
CA LYS A 489 -32.05 30.46 -10.58
C LYS A 489 -32.89 29.68 -9.56
N ASN A 490 -32.84 28.35 -9.61
CA ASN A 490 -33.59 27.49 -8.69
C ASN A 490 -33.21 27.71 -7.22
N ILE A 491 -31.93 27.94 -6.94
CA ILE A 491 -31.43 28.16 -5.58
C ILE A 491 -31.90 29.53 -5.07
N LEU A 492 -31.87 30.56 -5.93
CA LEU A 492 -32.38 31.88 -5.59
C LEU A 492 -33.91 31.85 -5.35
N GLU A 493 -34.66 31.10 -6.15
CA GLU A 493 -36.10 30.89 -5.91
C GLU A 493 -36.36 30.20 -4.57
N GLU A 494 -35.59 29.16 -4.26
CA GLU A 494 -35.70 28.42 -3.01
C GLU A 494 -35.42 29.33 -1.80
N ALA A 495 -34.33 30.11 -1.84
CA ALA A 495 -33.97 31.03 -0.78
C ALA A 495 -35.01 32.15 -0.61
N ALA A 496 -35.53 32.72 -1.71
CA ALA A 496 -36.59 33.72 -1.66
C ALA A 496 -37.86 33.17 -1.01
N ARG A 497 -38.30 31.97 -1.39
CA ARG A 497 -39.45 31.29 -0.76
C ARG A 497 -39.20 31.04 0.73
N HIS A 498 -37.99 30.61 1.11
CA HIS A 498 -37.64 30.41 2.52
C HIS A 498 -37.77 31.72 3.32
N PHE A 499 -37.26 32.84 2.81
CA PHE A 499 -37.38 34.15 3.47
C PHE A 499 -38.82 34.65 3.55
N GLU A 500 -39.63 34.48 2.50
CA GLU A 500 -41.07 34.79 2.51
C GLU A 500 -41.80 34.03 3.62
N LEU A 501 -41.52 32.72 3.76
CA LEU A 501 -42.10 31.86 4.79
C LEU A 501 -41.67 32.25 6.21
N GLN A 502 -40.48 32.82 6.39
CA GLN A 502 -40.01 33.32 7.70
C GLN A 502 -40.40 34.79 7.97
N GLY A 503 -41.11 35.46 7.06
CA GLY A 503 -41.50 36.87 7.19
C GLY A 503 -40.37 37.89 6.94
N LEU A 504 -39.28 37.46 6.30
CA LEU A 504 -38.12 38.27 5.94
C LEU A 504 -38.31 38.90 4.54
N TYR A 505 -39.32 39.75 4.41
CA TYR A 505 -39.77 40.28 3.11
C TYR A 505 -38.74 41.19 2.43
N ARG A 506 -37.86 41.86 3.19
CA ARG A 506 -36.81 42.72 2.62
C ARG A 506 -35.77 41.88 1.90
N GLU A 507 -35.30 40.82 2.57
CA GLU A 507 -34.33 39.86 2.08
C GLU A 507 -34.91 39.10 0.87
N ALA A 508 -36.17 38.64 0.97
CA ALA A 508 -36.87 38.03 -0.15
C ALA A 508 -36.94 38.93 -1.38
N ARG A 509 -37.28 40.22 -1.21
CA ARG A 509 -37.36 41.18 -2.32
C ARG A 509 -36.01 41.40 -3.00
N LEU A 510 -34.93 41.48 -2.22
CA LEU A 510 -33.57 41.62 -2.78
C LEU A 510 -33.21 40.41 -3.65
N VAL A 511 -33.54 39.19 -3.20
CA VAL A 511 -33.29 37.96 -3.97
C VAL A 511 -34.15 37.90 -5.22
N ARG A 512 -35.44 38.28 -5.13
CA ARG A 512 -36.36 38.33 -6.28
C ARG A 512 -35.89 39.31 -7.35
N ASN A 513 -35.47 40.52 -6.97
CA ASN A 513 -34.94 41.50 -7.92
C ASN A 513 -33.70 40.94 -8.66
N ARG A 514 -32.77 40.28 -7.95
CA ARG A 514 -31.61 39.63 -8.57
C ARG A 514 -32.02 38.50 -9.54
N LEU A 515 -33.16 37.86 -9.28
CA LEU A 515 -33.72 36.80 -10.12
C LEU A 515 -34.34 37.37 -11.40
N ASP A 516 -35.01 38.52 -11.29
CA ASP A 516 -35.61 39.25 -12.41
C ASP A 516 -34.51 39.78 -13.35
N GLU A 517 -33.42 40.33 -12.79
CA GLU A 517 -32.22 40.76 -13.53
C GLU A 517 -31.52 39.63 -14.31
N MET A 518 -31.70 38.37 -13.91
CA MET A 518 -31.15 37.21 -14.63
C MET A 518 -32.08 36.68 -15.73
N THR A 519 -33.32 37.16 -15.77
CA THR A 519 -34.32 36.77 -16.78
C THR A 519 -34.50 37.78 -17.91
N GLU A 520 -34.00 39.01 -17.73
CA GLU A 520 -33.77 40.00 -18.78
C GLU A 520 -32.47 39.69 -19.56
#